data_AF-A0AAN8FFL1-F1
#
_entry.id   AF-A0AAN8FFL1-F1
#
_cell.length_a   1.000
_cell.length_b   1.000
_cell.length_c   1.000
_cell.angle_alpha   90.00
_cell.angle_beta   90.00
_cell.angle_gamma   90.00
#
_symmetry.space_group_name_H-M   'P 1'
#
loop_
_entity.id
_entity.type
_entity.pdbx_description
1 polymer ?
#
loop_
_entity_poly.entity_id
_entity_poly.type
_entity_poly.pdbx_seq_one_letter_code
_entity_poly.pdbx_strand_id
1 'polypeptide(L)'
;MKSPFYRNRAVADYLQNCGYLESLQIFKQEASLSENDHKTMSGMLEKKWTSVLRLQKKVNDLEAKLAEAEKEINHGAPSREKRQPAEWIPRPPERYALTGHRAPITRVVFHPVWSVMASCSEDSTIKVRFIANEE
;
A
#
# COMPACT_ATOMS: atom_id res chain seq x y z
N MET A 1 -26.20 -12.24 13.93
CA MET A 1 -27.10 -11.09 13.65
C MET A 1 -27.29 -10.33 14.96
N LYS A 2 -26.69 -9.14 15.14
CA LYS A 2 -26.89 -8.36 16.38
C LYS A 2 -28.31 -7.79 16.36
N SER A 3 -29.09 -8.08 17.40
CA SER A 3 -30.51 -7.69 17.49
C SER A 3 -30.68 -6.16 17.32
N PRO A 4 -31.70 -5.69 16.56
CA PRO A 4 -32.01 -4.26 16.38
C PRO A 4 -32.29 -3.53 17.70
N PHE A 5 -32.60 -4.28 18.76
CA PHE A 5 -32.83 -3.80 20.12
C PHE A 5 -31.70 -2.89 20.64
N TYR A 6 -30.44 -3.26 20.36
CA TYR A 6 -29.27 -2.52 20.84
C TYR A 6 -29.11 -1.14 20.18
N ARG A 7 -29.51 -1.03 18.91
CA ARG A 7 -29.47 0.24 18.17
C ARG A 7 -30.58 1.16 18.66
N ASN A 8 -31.79 0.63 18.79
CA ASN A 8 -32.94 1.42 19.27
C ASN A 8 -32.70 1.90 20.70
N ARG A 9 -32.08 1.09 21.58
CA ARG A 9 -31.70 1.52 22.92
C ARG A 9 -30.69 2.68 22.94
N ALA A 10 -29.68 2.65 22.06
CA ALA A 10 -28.71 3.75 21.94
C ALA A 10 -29.35 5.06 21.45
N VAL A 11 -30.36 4.97 20.58
CA VAL A 11 -31.13 6.13 20.13
C VAL A 11 -32.02 6.67 21.24
N ALA A 12 -32.70 5.81 22.01
CA ALA A 12 -33.49 6.23 23.16
C ALA A 12 -32.64 6.93 24.22
N ASP A 13 -31.44 6.40 24.51
CA ASP A 13 -30.48 7.01 25.44
C ASP A 13 -30.00 8.38 24.93
N TYR A 14 -29.71 8.52 23.65
CA TYR A 14 -29.36 9.80 23.03
C TYR A 14 -30.48 10.84 23.17
N LEU A 15 -31.73 10.45 22.84
CA LEU A 15 -32.89 11.33 22.98
C LEU A 15 -33.08 11.79 24.44
N GLN A 16 -32.85 10.89 25.39
CA GLN A 16 -32.92 11.19 26.81
C GLN A 16 -31.80 12.16 27.26
N ASN A 17 -30.55 11.94 26.83
CA ASN A 17 -29.41 12.80 27.17
C ASN A 17 -29.50 14.20 26.53
N CYS A 18 -30.13 14.31 25.35
CA CYS A 18 -30.35 15.59 24.67
C CYS A 18 -31.63 16.32 25.15
N GLY A 19 -32.46 15.70 26.00
CA GLY A 19 -33.68 16.32 26.53
C GLY A 19 -34.91 16.25 25.62
N TYR A 20 -34.92 15.41 24.59
CA TYR A 20 -36.05 15.24 23.66
C TYR A 20 -37.10 14.27 24.23
N LEU A 21 -37.81 14.70 25.27
CA LEU A 21 -38.70 13.84 26.07
C LEU A 21 -39.95 13.36 25.32
N GLU A 22 -40.61 14.22 24.54
CA GLU A 22 -41.80 13.84 23.76
C GLU A 22 -41.47 12.77 22.70
N SER A 23 -40.37 12.99 21.97
CA SER A 23 -39.88 12.04 20.96
C SER A 23 -39.44 10.72 21.60
N LEU A 24 -38.83 10.76 22.78
CA LEU A 24 -38.45 9.58 23.53
C LEU A 24 -39.66 8.71 23.88
N GLN A 25 -40.76 9.34 24.31
CA GLN A 25 -41.95 8.61 24.76
C GLN A 25 -42.67 7.90 23.61
N ILE A 26 -42.83 8.57 22.47
CA ILE A 26 -43.37 7.97 21.23
C ILE A 26 -42.44 6.85 20.75
N PHE A 27 -41.13 7.11 20.69
CA PHE A 27 -40.15 6.15 20.22
C PHE A 27 -40.05 4.89 21.10
N LYS A 28 -40.18 5.03 22.43
CA LYS A 28 -40.24 3.87 23.34
C LYS A 28 -41.44 2.97 23.06
N GLN A 29 -42.60 3.56 22.76
CA GLN A 29 -43.82 2.82 22.41
C GLN A 29 -43.69 2.10 21.07
N GLU A 30 -43.22 2.80 20.03
CA GLU A 30 -43.03 2.22 18.69
C GLU A 30 -41.93 1.15 18.66
N ALA A 31 -40.83 1.37 19.38
CA ALA A 31 -39.69 0.45 19.40
C ALA A 31 -39.88 -0.74 20.37
N SER A 32 -41.01 -0.82 21.08
CA SER A 32 -41.31 -1.87 22.08
C SER A 32 -40.17 -2.10 23.08
N LEU A 33 -39.56 -1.01 23.58
CA LEU A 33 -38.43 -1.06 24.50
C LEU A 33 -38.90 -1.25 25.96
N SER A 34 -38.47 -2.33 26.63
CA SER A 34 -38.74 -2.59 28.06
C SER A 34 -37.84 -1.73 28.97
N GLU A 35 -38.37 -1.28 30.12
CA GLU A 35 -37.65 -0.47 31.13
C GLU A 35 -36.52 -1.26 31.83
N ASN A 36 -36.52 -2.59 31.80
CA ASN A 36 -35.66 -3.44 32.65
C ASN A 36 -34.21 -3.68 32.15
N ASP A 37 -33.78 -3.12 31.02
CA ASP A 37 -32.41 -3.29 30.52
C ASP A 37 -31.48 -2.20 31.08
N HIS A 38 -31.05 -2.40 32.32
CA HIS A 38 -30.22 -1.51 33.14
C HIS A 38 -28.74 -1.39 32.73
N LYS A 39 -28.36 -1.76 31.50
CA LYS A 39 -27.00 -1.46 31.01
C LYS A 39 -26.99 -0.05 30.41
N THR A 40 -26.47 0.88 31.20
CA THR A 40 -26.22 2.28 30.82
C THR A 40 -25.46 2.35 29.49
N MET A 41 -26.18 2.63 28.41
CA MET A 41 -25.61 2.90 27.08
C MET A 41 -25.26 4.38 26.89
N SER A 42 -25.02 5.07 28.01
CA SER A 42 -24.82 6.51 28.08
C SER A 42 -23.72 6.99 27.14
N GLY A 43 -24.11 7.87 26.21
CA GLY A 43 -23.20 8.51 25.26
C GLY A 43 -22.62 7.55 24.20
N MET A 44 -23.21 6.37 24.02
CA MET A 44 -22.67 5.37 23.10
C MET A 44 -22.85 5.77 21.63
N LEU A 45 -23.96 6.43 21.30
CA LEU A 45 -24.26 6.81 19.92
C LEU A 45 -23.25 7.85 19.42
N GLU A 46 -22.94 8.84 20.24
CA GLU A 46 -21.98 9.92 20.00
C GLU A 46 -20.54 9.39 19.90
N LYS A 47 -20.16 8.49 20.82
CA LYS A 47 -18.86 7.80 20.77
C LYS A 47 -18.70 6.98 19.50
N LYS A 48 -19.74 6.26 19.08
CA LYS A 48 -19.71 5.46 17.84
C LYS A 48 -19.73 6.35 16.61
N TRP A 49 -20.54 7.41 16.59
CA TRP A 49 -20.64 8.34 15.47
C TRP A 49 -19.29 8.98 15.15
N THR A 50 -18.63 9.55 16.15
CA THR A 50 -17.29 10.15 15.99
C THR A 50 -16.22 9.10 15.67
N SER A 51 -16.31 7.90 16.27
CA SER A 51 -15.38 6.81 15.99
C SER A 51 -15.51 6.27 14.57
N VAL A 52 -16.72 6.14 14.03
CA VAL A 52 -16.94 5.66 12.66
C VAL A 52 -16.27 6.60 11.67
N LEU A 53 -16.48 7.91 11.80
CA LEU A 53 -15.85 8.90 10.92
C LEU A 53 -14.32 8.82 10.99
N ARG A 54 -13.76 8.78 12.20
CA ARG A 54 -12.31 8.68 12.42
C ARG A 54 -11.71 7.38 11.88
N LEU A 55 -12.41 6.25 12.10
CA LEU A 55 -11.98 4.94 11.61
C LEU A 55 -12.06 4.87 10.10
N GLN A 56 -13.11 5.43 9.48
CA GLN A 56 -13.22 5.49 8.01
C GLN A 56 -12.06 6.28 7.41
N LYS A 57 -11.70 7.42 8.01
CA LYS A 57 -10.52 8.19 7.59
C LYS A 57 -9.24 7.35 7.72
N LYS A 58 -9.05 6.67 8.85
CA LYS A 58 -7.88 5.82 9.07
C LYS A 58 -7.81 4.64 8.09
N VAL A 59 -8.95 4.05 7.73
CA VAL A 59 -9.03 2.99 6.72
C VAL A 59 -8.59 3.53 5.37
N ASN A 60 -9.16 4.64 4.91
CA ASN A 60 -8.78 5.25 3.63
C ASN A 60 -7.28 5.64 3.61
N ASP A 61 -6.76 6.21 4.70
CA ASP A 61 -5.33 6.57 4.80
C ASP A 61 -4.42 5.33 4.74
N LEU A 62 -4.84 4.22 5.34
CA LEU A 62 -4.08 2.96 5.32
C LEU A 62 -4.17 2.27 3.97
N GLU A 63 -5.35 2.25 3.33
CA GLU A 63 -5.54 1.72 1.97
C GLU A 63 -4.68 2.50 0.96
N ALA A 64 -4.60 3.83 1.09
CA ALA A 64 -3.73 4.66 0.24
C ALA A 64 -2.24 4.33 0.45
N LYS A 65 -1.78 4.15 1.69
CA LYS A 65 -0.39 3.74 1.99
C LYS A 65 -0.07 2.35 1.47
N LEU A 66 -1.01 1.42 1.59
CA LEU A 66 -0.85 0.06 1.12
C LEU A 66 -0.78 0.02 -0.41
N ALA A 67 -1.62 0.79 -1.10
CA ALA A 67 -1.57 0.93 -2.56
C ALA A 67 -0.23 1.51 -3.05
N GLU A 68 0.33 2.50 -2.34
CA GLU A 68 1.66 3.04 -2.69
C GLU A 68 2.77 2.01 -2.45
N ALA A 69 2.76 1.33 -1.30
CA ALA A 69 3.76 0.29 -1.00
C ALA A 69 3.69 -0.90 -1.97
N GLU A 70 2.48 -1.36 -2.32
CA GLU A 70 2.29 -2.40 -3.35
C GLU A 70 2.78 -1.94 -4.71
N LYS A 71 2.58 -0.66 -5.05
CA LYS A 71 3.13 -0.07 -6.27
C LYS A 71 4.66 -0.07 -6.24
N GLU A 72 5.29 0.29 -5.13
CA GLU A 72 6.76 0.24 -4.98
C GLU A 72 7.32 -1.19 -5.11
N ILE A 73 6.62 -2.18 -4.55
CA ILE A 73 6.99 -3.60 -4.63
C ILE A 73 6.84 -4.14 -6.05
N ASN A 74 5.69 -3.92 -6.69
CA ASN A 74 5.43 -4.39 -8.05
C ASN A 74 6.35 -3.74 -9.09
N HIS A 75 6.72 -2.47 -8.89
CA HIS A 75 7.69 -1.79 -9.74
C HIS A 75 9.14 -2.06 -9.30
N GLY A 76 9.35 -2.78 -8.18
CA GLY A 76 10.63 -3.24 -7.70
C GLY A 76 11.69 -2.14 -7.58
N ALA A 77 11.34 -0.99 -7.02
CA ALA A 77 12.12 0.27 -6.94
C ALA A 77 11.70 1.34 -7.99
N PRO A 78 11.96 2.64 -7.77
CA PRO A 78 11.25 3.74 -8.43
C PRO A 78 11.39 3.71 -9.95
N SER A 79 10.38 4.21 -10.65
CA SER A 79 10.37 4.39 -12.10
C SER A 79 11.71 4.94 -12.59
N ARG A 80 12.19 4.45 -13.75
CA ARG A 80 13.47 4.79 -14.40
C ARG A 80 13.76 6.30 -14.43
N GLU A 81 12.72 7.14 -14.41
CA GLU A 81 12.78 8.60 -14.47
C GLU A 81 13.23 9.32 -13.19
N LYS A 82 13.19 8.69 -12.01
CA LYS A 82 13.47 9.38 -10.73
C LYS A 82 14.74 8.93 -10.01
N ARG A 83 15.54 8.02 -10.59
CA ARG A 83 16.75 7.51 -9.91
C ARG A 83 17.96 8.36 -10.18
N GLN A 84 18.70 8.68 -9.13
CA GLN A 84 20.07 9.18 -9.26
C GLN A 84 20.96 8.05 -9.80
N PRO A 85 22.02 8.36 -10.58
CA PRO A 85 22.88 7.34 -11.19
C PRO A 85 23.45 6.29 -10.21
N ALA A 86 23.61 6.65 -8.93
CA ALA A 86 24.10 5.77 -7.87
C ALA A 86 23.11 4.66 -7.44
N GLU A 87 21.83 4.78 -7.78
CA GLU A 87 20.76 3.84 -7.38
C GLU A 87 20.32 2.92 -8.55
N TRP A 88 21.07 2.92 -9.66
CA TRP A 88 20.73 2.10 -10.80
C TRP A 88 21.13 0.64 -10.56
N ILE A 89 20.12 -0.23 -10.48
CA ILE A 89 20.29 -1.69 -10.51
C ILE A 89 19.98 -2.18 -11.93
N PRO A 90 20.85 -2.99 -12.58
CA PRO A 90 20.57 -3.59 -13.88
C PRO A 90 19.30 -4.44 -13.83
N ARG A 91 18.40 -4.23 -14.80
CA ARG A 91 17.10 -4.92 -14.88
C ARG A 91 16.95 -5.53 -16.28
N PRO A 92 16.36 -6.73 -16.41
CA PRO A 92 15.95 -7.24 -17.71
C PRO A 92 14.89 -6.32 -18.36
N PRO A 93 14.81 -6.27 -19.70
CA PRO A 93 15.72 -6.92 -20.65
C PRO A 93 17.08 -6.20 -20.70
N GLU A 94 18.13 -6.95 -20.97
CA GLU A 94 19.47 -6.42 -21.17
C GLU A 94 19.48 -5.37 -22.29
N ARG A 95 20.21 -4.27 -22.09
CA ARG A 95 20.31 -3.21 -23.10
C ARG A 95 21.10 -3.67 -24.33
N TYR A 96 22.11 -4.53 -24.12
CA TYR A 96 22.99 -5.03 -25.17
C TYR A 96 23.32 -6.50 -24.92
N ALA A 97 23.25 -7.31 -25.97
CA ALA A 97 23.71 -8.70 -25.98
C ALA A 97 24.88 -8.83 -26.97
N LEU A 98 26.11 -8.93 -26.45
CA LEU A 98 27.32 -8.98 -27.26
C LEU A 98 27.64 -10.43 -27.66
N THR A 99 27.47 -10.76 -28.94
CA THR A 99 27.72 -12.11 -29.47
C THR A 99 29.07 -12.21 -30.16
N GLY A 100 29.78 -13.34 -30.04
CA GLY A 100 30.95 -13.61 -30.87
C GLY A 100 31.99 -14.61 -30.35
N HIS A 101 31.95 -15.02 -29.09
CA HIS A 101 32.77 -16.14 -28.63
C HIS A 101 32.16 -17.47 -29.08
N ARG A 102 33.00 -18.45 -29.36
CA ARG A 102 32.58 -19.80 -29.80
C ARG A 102 32.44 -20.79 -28.64
N ALA A 103 32.95 -20.42 -27.47
CA ALA A 103 32.89 -21.20 -26.24
C ALA A 103 32.47 -20.31 -25.06
N PRO A 104 32.22 -20.87 -23.87
CA PRO A 104 31.84 -20.09 -22.69
C PRO A 104 32.85 -18.98 -22.36
N ILE A 105 32.32 -17.86 -21.86
CA ILE A 105 33.13 -16.72 -21.40
C ILE A 105 33.57 -17.00 -19.97
N THR A 106 34.88 -16.95 -19.72
CA THR A 106 35.48 -17.25 -18.41
C THR A 106 35.73 -16.00 -17.59
N ARG A 107 35.92 -14.83 -18.23
CA ARG A 107 36.16 -13.56 -17.55
C ARG A 107 35.76 -12.36 -18.40
N VAL A 108 35.29 -11.30 -17.75
CA VAL A 108 35.05 -9.99 -18.35
C VAL A 108 35.69 -8.92 -17.47
N VAL A 109 36.38 -7.95 -18.08
CA VAL A 109 37.03 -6.83 -17.38
C VAL A 109 36.73 -5.53 -18.11
N PHE A 110 36.40 -4.49 -17.36
CA PHE A 110 36.23 -3.13 -17.89
C PHE A 110 37.53 -2.35 -17.74
N HIS A 111 37.88 -1.57 -18.77
CA HIS A 111 38.99 -0.64 -18.65
C HIS A 111 38.61 0.48 -17.67
N PRO A 112 39.47 0.85 -16.71
CA PRO A 112 39.12 1.82 -15.66
C PRO A 112 38.92 3.26 -16.18
N VAL A 113 39.44 3.58 -17.37
CA VAL A 113 39.44 4.94 -17.94
C VAL A 113 38.69 5.05 -19.26
N TRP A 114 38.62 3.97 -20.04
CA TRP A 114 38.05 4.00 -21.39
C TRP A 114 36.77 3.17 -21.40
N SER A 115 35.80 3.56 -22.23
CA SER A 115 34.55 2.82 -22.43
C SER A 115 34.77 1.55 -23.26
N VAL A 116 35.64 0.67 -22.76
CA VAL A 116 36.09 -0.56 -23.40
C VAL A 116 35.99 -1.70 -22.40
N MET A 117 35.55 -2.87 -22.86
CA MET A 117 35.61 -4.12 -22.13
C MET A 117 36.45 -5.15 -22.88
N ALA A 118 37.10 -6.02 -22.12
CA ALA A 118 37.72 -7.23 -22.62
C ALA A 118 36.98 -8.45 -22.09
N SER A 119 36.69 -9.42 -22.96
CA SER A 119 36.12 -10.73 -22.61
C SER A 119 37.08 -11.85 -23.01
N CYS A 120 37.28 -12.81 -22.10
CA CYS A 120 38.10 -14.00 -22.31
C CYS A 120 37.21 -15.24 -22.38
N SER A 121 37.54 -16.20 -23.24
CA SER A 121 36.76 -17.42 -23.44
C SER A 121 37.64 -18.66 -23.56
N GLU A 122 37.03 -19.83 -23.34
CA GLU A 122 37.64 -21.15 -23.58
C GLU A 122 37.97 -21.40 -25.07
N ASP A 123 37.49 -20.56 -25.98
CA ASP A 123 37.85 -20.60 -27.40
C ASP A 123 39.29 -20.10 -27.68
N SER A 124 40.07 -19.87 -26.62
CA SER A 124 41.44 -19.34 -26.67
C SER A 124 41.53 -17.95 -27.29
N THR A 125 40.44 -17.17 -27.25
CA THR A 125 40.42 -15.79 -27.74
C THR A 125 40.11 -14.78 -26.63
N ILE A 126 40.66 -13.58 -26.81
CA ILE A 126 40.33 -12.39 -26.02
C ILE A 126 39.71 -11.38 -27.00
N LYS A 127 38.50 -10.93 -26.71
CA LYS A 127 37.80 -9.94 -27.55
C LYS A 127 37.68 -8.63 -26.79
N VAL A 128 38.12 -7.56 -27.44
CA VAL A 128 38.02 -6.18 -26.93
C VAL A 128 36.87 -5.49 -27.65
N ARG A 129 35.97 -4.84 -26.89
CA ARG A 129 34.80 -4.14 -27.43
C ARG A 129 34.63 -2.78 -26.80
N PHE A 130 34.23 -1.80 -27.61
CA PHE A 130 33.78 -0.50 -27.15
C PHE A 130 32.33 -0.60 -26.63
N ILE A 131 32.05 0.09 -25.52
CA ILE A 131 30.74 0.14 -24.85
C ILE A 131 30.16 1.57 -24.93
N ALA A 132 30.80 2.45 -25.70
CA ALA A 132 30.28 3.78 -25.95
C ALA A 132 28.97 3.68 -26.76
N ASN A 133 27.98 4.49 -26.39
CA ASN A 133 26.73 4.64 -27.13
C ASN A 133 27.05 4.90 -28.61
N GLU A 134 26.78 3.94 -29.48
CA GLU A 134 26.35 4.28 -30.83
C GLU A 134 24.89 4.75 -30.69
N GLU A 135 24.61 5.96 -31.16
CA GLU A 135 23.24 6.48 -31.31
C GLU A 135 22.41 5.56 -32.21
#